data_AF-A0A928U8J0-F1
#
_entry.id   AF-A0A928U8J0-F1
#
_cell.length_a   1.000
_cell.length_b   1.000
_cell.length_c   1.000
_cell.angle_alpha   90.00
_cell.angle_beta   90.00
_cell.angle_gamma   90.00
#
_symmetry.space_group_name_H-M   'P 1'
#
loop_
_entity.id
_entity.type
_entity.pdbx_description
1 polymer ?
#
loop_
_entity_poly.entity_id
_entity_poly.type
_entity_poly.pdbx_seq_one_letter_code
_entity_poly.pdbx_strand_id
1 'polypeptide(L)'
;MNTIDLRKKKHSIDELLTMARSEPLMICDKDGKNYVLEEIDEFEKEVKELGSSKKFMEFLDERSKERETIPISSITKKLGI
;
A
#
# COMPACT_ATOMS: atom_id res chain seq x y z
N MET A 1 -8.99 -11.27 -3.87
CA MET A 1 -8.54 -11.95 -2.64
C MET A 1 -8.90 -13.43 -2.75
N ASN A 2 -7.89 -14.29 -2.84
CA ASN A 2 -8.05 -15.73 -3.03
C ASN A 2 -7.87 -16.49 -1.71
N THR A 3 -8.62 -17.57 -1.47
CA THR A 3 -8.58 -18.31 -0.20
C THR A 3 -7.89 -19.66 -0.34
N ILE A 4 -6.83 -19.88 0.44
CA ILE A 4 -6.06 -21.12 0.49
C ILE A 4 -6.35 -21.87 1.78
N ASP A 5 -6.81 -23.11 1.66
CA ASP A 5 -7.07 -23.99 2.79
C ASP A 5 -5.96 -25.04 2.94
N LEU A 6 -5.10 -24.87 3.94
CA LEU A 6 -3.96 -25.76 4.19
C LEU A 6 -4.36 -27.14 4.70
N ARG A 7 -5.64 -27.36 5.03
CA ARG A 7 -6.20 -28.68 5.35
C ARG A 7 -6.44 -29.51 4.09
N LYS A 8 -6.75 -28.85 2.96
CA LYS A 8 -7.04 -29.51 1.68
C LYS A 8 -5.77 -29.86 0.91
N LYS A 9 -4.83 -28.92 0.85
CA LYS A 9 -3.58 -29.08 0.10
C LYS A 9 -2.43 -28.41 0.85
N LYS A 10 -1.31 -29.11 0.94
CA LYS A 10 -0.05 -28.51 1.41
C LYS A 10 0.53 -27.66 0.28
N HIS A 11 0.92 -26.46 0.64
CA HIS A 11 1.64 -25.53 -0.23
C HIS A 11 3.01 -25.21 0.38
N SER A 12 4.02 -25.05 -0.46
CA SER A 12 5.29 -24.48 0.00
C SER A 12 5.14 -22.98 0.23
N ILE A 13 6.07 -22.38 0.98
CA ILE A 13 6.09 -20.93 1.17
C ILE A 13 6.30 -20.22 -0.18
N ASP A 14 7.18 -20.74 -1.04
CA ASP A 14 7.44 -20.16 -2.36
C ASP A 14 6.20 -20.14 -3.27
N GLU A 15 5.37 -21.19 -3.23
CA GLU A 15 4.10 -21.24 -3.96
C GLU A 15 3.14 -20.14 -3.47
N LEU A 16 3.01 -20.00 -2.14
CA LEU A 16 2.15 -19.00 -1.53
C LEU A 16 2.62 -17.57 -1.84
N LEU A 17 3.92 -17.31 -1.78
CA LEU A 17 4.50 -16.01 -2.13
C LEU A 17 4.30 -15.69 -3.62
N THR A 18 4.44 -16.67 -4.51
CA THR A 18 4.21 -16.49 -5.95
C THR A 18 2.75 -16.13 -6.23
N MET A 19 1.80 -16.79 -5.55
CA MET A 19 0.38 -16.47 -5.66
C MET A 19 0.07 -15.07 -5.12
N ALA A 20 0.68 -14.68 -4.01
CA ALA A 20 0.42 -13.40 -3.33
C ALA A 20 0.90 -12.17 -4.10
N ARG A 21 1.83 -12.32 -5.07
CA ARG A 21 2.29 -11.22 -5.95
C ARG A 21 1.21 -10.67 -6.86
N SER A 22 0.19 -11.46 -7.19
CA SER A 22 -0.89 -11.02 -8.08
C SER A 22 -2.06 -10.42 -7.30
N GLU A 23 -2.37 -10.98 -6.13
CA GLU A 23 -3.42 -10.49 -5.24
C GLU A 23 -3.23 -11.01 -3.80
N PRO A 24 -3.76 -10.31 -2.78
CA PRO A 24 -3.77 -10.80 -1.41
C PRO A 24 -4.43 -12.17 -1.25
N LEU A 25 -3.82 -13.03 -0.43
CA LEU A 25 -4.30 -14.36 -0.11
C LEU A 25 -4.84 -14.44 1.32
N MET A 26 -5.98 -15.11 1.49
CA MET A 26 -6.50 -15.51 2.78
C MET A 26 -6.13 -16.97 3.05
N ILE A 27 -5.28 -17.23 4.03
CA ILE A 27 -4.77 -18.57 4.36
C ILE A 27 -5.52 -19.09 5.59
N CYS A 28 -6.19 -20.23 5.45
CA CYS A 28 -6.79 -20.97 6.55
C CYS A 28 -5.83 -22.08 7.01
N ASP A 29 -5.41 -22.02 8.26
CA ASP A 29 -4.52 -23.02 8.85
C ASP A 29 -5.25 -24.33 9.22
N LYS A 30 -4.50 -25.28 9.77
CA LYS A 30 -5.05 -26.59 10.15
C LYS A 30 -6.04 -26.51 11.32
N ASP A 31 -5.90 -25.48 12.15
CA ASP A 31 -6.74 -25.21 13.31
C ASP A 31 -7.97 -24.36 12.96
N GLY A 32 -8.10 -23.97 11.68
CA GLY A 32 -9.20 -23.13 11.19
C GLY A 32 -9.00 -21.63 11.39
N LYS A 33 -7.81 -21.19 11.82
CA LYS A 33 -7.47 -19.76 11.93
C LYS A 33 -7.15 -19.19 10.56
N ASN A 34 -7.49 -17.91 10.37
CA ASN A 34 -7.30 -17.22 9.11
C ASN A 34 -6.19 -16.18 9.22
N TYR A 35 -5.37 -16.12 8.18
CA TYR A 35 -4.26 -15.18 8.00
C TYR A 35 -4.39 -14.49 6.65
N VAL A 36 -3.81 -13.30 6.52
CA VAL A 36 -3.67 -12.62 5.22
C VAL A 36 -2.19 -12.62 4.87
N LEU A 37 -1.88 -13.01 3.63
CA LEU A 37 -0.56 -12.88 3.01
C LEU A 37 -0.70 -11.95 1.82
N GLU A 38 -0.01 -10.83 1.87
CA GLU A 38 0.07 -9.85 0.80
C GLU A 38 1.52 -9.35 0.68
N GLU A 39 1.89 -8.92 -0.53
CA GLU A 39 3.15 -8.22 -0.72
C GLU A 39 3.11 -6.91 0.07
N ILE A 40 4.21 -6.61 0.76
CA ILE A 40 4.33 -5.31 1.42
C ILE A 40 4.63 -4.29 0.33
N ASP A 41 3.64 -3.49 -0.01
CA ASP A 41 3.88 -2.26 -0.78
C ASP A 41 4.42 -1.19 0.19
N GLU A 42 5.70 -0.85 0.02
CA GLU A 42 6.36 0.20 0.80
C GLU A 42 5.59 1.52 0.68
N PHE A 43 4.92 1.78 -0.45
CA PHE A 43 4.10 2.96 -0.65
C PHE A 43 2.82 2.96 0.20
N GLU A 44 2.08 1.84 0.28
CA GLU A 44 0.90 1.75 1.16
C GLU A 44 1.28 1.93 2.63
N LYS A 45 2.43 1.36 3.02
CA LYS A 45 2.97 1.51 4.36
C LYS A 45 3.31 2.98 4.65
N GLU A 46 4.01 3.66 3.75
CA GLU A 46 4.33 5.09 3.86
C GLU A 46 3.07 5.96 3.90
N VAL A 47 2.06 5.67 3.08
CA VAL A 47 0.78 6.39 3.08
C VAL A 47 0.08 6.24 4.43
N LYS A 48 0.05 5.03 4.99
CA LYS A 48 -0.56 4.77 6.31
C LYS A 48 0.19 5.49 7.42
N GLU A 49 1.52 5.46 7.39
CA GLU A 49 2.37 6.16 8.36
C GLU A 49 2.19 7.69 8.27
N LEU A 50 2.29 8.27 7.08
CA LEU A 50 2.10 9.70 6.84
C LEU A 50 0.68 10.16 7.16
N GLY A 51 -0.34 9.39 6.78
CA GLY A 51 -1.74 9.68 7.09
C GLY A 51 -2.05 9.67 8.59
N SER A 52 -1.28 8.92 9.39
CA SER A 52 -1.39 8.91 10.85
C SER A 52 -0.62 10.05 11.53
N SER A 53 0.26 10.75 10.81
CA SER A 53 1.07 11.85 11.33
C SER A 53 0.26 13.14 11.41
N LYS A 54 -0.16 13.52 12.62
CA LYS A 54 -0.90 14.76 12.87
C LYS A 54 -0.19 15.99 12.28
N LYS A 55 1.12 16.13 12.51
CA LYS A 55 1.92 17.25 11.99
C LYS A 55 1.86 17.33 10.46
N PHE A 56 1.94 16.19 9.79
CA PHE A 56 1.91 16.14 8.33
C PHE A 56 0.51 16.46 7.79
N MET A 57 -0.55 15.93 8.42
CA MET A 57 -1.93 16.23 8.04
C MET A 57 -2.29 17.71 8.24
N GLU A 58 -1.81 18.35 9.32
CA GLU A 58 -1.97 19.79 9.54
C GLU A 58 -1.27 20.62 8.46
N PHE A 59 -0.06 20.22 8.07
CA PHE A 59 0.67 20.87 6.96
C PHE A 59 -0.09 20.74 5.63
N LEU A 60 -0.64 19.56 5.31
CA LEU A 60 -1.43 19.35 4.09
C LEU A 60 -2.74 20.14 4.12
N ASP A 61 -3.42 20.22 5.27
CA ASP A 61 -4.63 21.03 5.42
C ASP A 61 -4.33 22.52 5.17
N GLU A 62 -3.22 23.04 5.69
CA GLU A 62 -2.77 24.41 5.42
C GLU A 62 -2.50 24.64 3.93
N ARG A 63 -1.76 23.74 3.28
CA ARG A 63 -1.43 23.83 1.85
C ARG A 63 -2.66 23.68 0.96
N SER A 64 -3.65 22.87 1.36
CA SER A 64 -4.88 22.68 0.58
C SER A 64 -5.72 23.96 0.43
N LYS A 65 -5.52 24.93 1.34
CA LYS A 65 -6.22 26.22 1.34
C LYS A 65 -5.52 27.27 0.48
N GLU A 66 -4.35 26.97 -0.08
CA GLU A 66 -3.60 27.86 -0.95
C GLU A 66 -4.35 28.06 -2.27
N ARG A 67 -4.61 29.32 -2.63
CA ARG A 67 -5.40 29.70 -3.81
C ARG A 67 -4.55 30.10 -4.99
N GLU A 68 -3.30 30.45 -4.73
CA GLU A 68 -2.35 30.82 -5.76
C GLU A 68 -1.95 29.58 -6.54
N THR A 69 -2.11 29.64 -7.85
CA THR A 69 -1.66 28.60 -8.76
C THR A 69 -0.68 29.21 -9.73
N ILE A 70 0.38 28.47 -10.04
CA ILE A 70 1.35 28.86 -11.06
C ILE A 70 1.27 27.85 -12.21
N PRO A 71 1.28 28.31 -13.47
CA PRO A 71 1.31 27.41 -14.61
C PRO A 71 2.54 26.50 -14.54
N ILE A 72 2.38 25.22 -14.88
CA ILE A 72 3.49 24.25 -14.93
C ILE A 72 4.62 24.77 -15.84
N SER A 73 4.27 25.42 -16.96
CA SER A 73 5.24 26.06 -17.88
C SER A 73 6.14 27.10 -17.21
N SER A 74 5.64 27.80 -16.18
CA SER A 74 6.42 28.77 -15.42
C SER A 74 7.40 28.08 -14.48
N ILE A 75 7.03 26.93 -13.93
CA ILE A 75 7.88 26.10 -13.08
C ILE A 75 8.99 25.45 -13.91
N THR A 76 8.65 24.83 -15.05
CA THR A 76 9.62 24.15 -15.93
C THR A 76 10.69 25.13 -16.41
N LYS A 77 10.26 26.33 -16.84
CA LYS A 77 11.18 27.42 -17.20
C LYS A 77 12.08 27.87 -16.04
N LYS A 78 11.58 27.90 -14.81
CA LYS A 78 12.37 28.26 -13.61
C LYS A 78 13.39 27.16 -13.25
N LEU A 79 13.02 25.90 -13.47
CA LEU A 79 13.85 24.73 -13.14
C LEU A 79 14.80 24.32 -14.27
N GLY A 80 14.67 24.91 -15.47
CA GLY A 80 15.53 24.61 -16.61
C GLY A 80 15.26 23.24 -17.24
N ILE A 81 14.04 22.73 -17.09
CA ILE A 81 13.55 21.47 -17.66
C ILE A 81 12.43 21.71 -18.67
#